data_AF-D9VXM1-F1
#
_entry.id   AF-D9VXM1-F1
#
_cell.length_a   1.000
_cell.length_b   1.000
_cell.length_c   1.000
_cell.angle_alpha   90.00
_cell.angle_beta   90.00
_cell.angle_gamma   90.00
#
_symmetry.space_group_name_H-M   'P 1'
#
loop_
_entity.id
_entity.type
_entity.pdbx_description
1 polymer ?
#
loop_
_entity_poly.entity_id
_entity_poly.type
_entity_poly.pdbx_seq_one_letter_code
_entity_poly.pdbx_strand_id
1 'polypeptide(L)'
;MAYATLDELKGRIDWELDEDELRIAAGALEDASDLAATYGREWPEDQAPRLVKTLVLKSAARYVRNPNGYVQSRAGDEMLQWSDAHGRDSGSVYFTREEVRLLEELAGRKRGIYSASVSAWGTKPQSVDAGGYVPTGQGDPFPLFGDAVSPW
;
A
#
# COMPACT_ATOMS: atom_id res chain seq x y z
N MET A 1 -15.25 6.95 -5.31
CA MET A 1 -16.15 6.64 -4.18
C MET A 1 -15.28 6.20 -3.00
N ALA A 2 -15.65 6.56 -1.78
CA ALA A 2 -14.76 6.41 -0.62
C ALA A 2 -14.74 4.99 -0.04
N TYR A 3 -13.56 4.53 0.43
CA TYR A 3 -13.39 3.23 1.09
C TYR A 3 -13.90 3.17 2.54
N ALA A 4 -14.20 4.32 3.13
CA ALA A 4 -14.63 4.47 4.51
C ALA A 4 -15.77 5.49 4.60
N THR A 5 -16.59 5.39 5.65
CA THR A 5 -17.80 6.21 5.79
C THR A 5 -17.58 7.45 6.65
N LEU A 6 -18.48 8.43 6.54
CA LEU A 6 -18.48 9.62 7.39
C LEU A 6 -18.67 9.28 8.87
N ASP A 7 -19.49 8.29 9.20
CA ASP A 7 -19.71 7.89 10.59
C ASP A 7 -18.45 7.27 11.21
N GLU A 8 -17.70 6.49 10.44
CA GLU A 8 -16.40 5.97 10.86
C GLU A 8 -15.37 7.10 11.10
N LEU A 9 -15.45 8.18 10.33
CA LEU A 9 -14.61 9.36 10.50
C LEU A 9 -15.01 10.17 11.73
N LYS A 10 -16.31 10.41 11.94
CA LYS A 10 -16.85 11.08 13.12
C LYS A 10 -16.40 10.41 14.41
N GLY A 11 -16.41 9.07 14.46
CA GLY A 11 -15.92 8.31 15.60
C GLY A 11 -14.43 8.50 15.95
N ARG A 12 -13.66 9.23 15.12
CA ARG A 12 -12.23 9.52 15.34
C ARG A 12 -11.93 11.00 15.60
N ILE A 13 -12.95 11.84 15.48
CA ILE A 13 -12.86 13.28 15.69
C ILE A 13 -13.46 13.57 17.07
N ASP A 14 -12.84 14.50 17.79
CA ASP A 14 -13.14 14.84 19.17
C ASP A 14 -14.19 15.96 19.31
N TRP A 15 -14.69 16.47 18.18
CA TRP A 15 -15.77 17.45 18.10
C TRP A 15 -16.85 17.03 17.09
N GLU A 16 -18.03 17.62 17.21
CA GLU A 16 -19.13 17.45 16.26
C GLU A 16 -18.90 18.35 15.05
N LEU A 17 -18.98 17.75 13.85
CA LEU A 17 -18.78 18.46 12.60
C LEU A 17 -20.06 19.21 12.20
N ASP A 18 -19.92 20.46 11.79
CA ASP A 18 -21.02 21.22 11.17
C ASP A 18 -21.31 20.79 9.72
N GLU A 19 -22.36 21.34 9.09
CA GLU A 19 -22.75 20.94 7.72
C GLU A 19 -21.67 21.20 6.67
N ASP A 20 -20.90 22.28 6.82
CA ASP A 20 -19.82 22.62 5.90
C ASP A 20 -18.60 21.71 6.11
N GLU A 21 -18.26 21.44 7.36
CA GLU A 21 -17.22 20.49 7.74
C GLU A 21 -17.56 19.06 7.30
N LEU A 22 -18.83 18.65 7.35
CA LEU A 22 -19.28 17.36 6.84
C LEU A 22 -19.08 17.25 5.33
N ARG A 23 -19.37 18.31 4.58
CA ARG A 23 -19.11 18.37 3.13
C ARG A 23 -17.62 18.28 2.82
N ILE A 24 -16.79 18.98 3.59
CA ILE A 24 -15.33 18.94 3.45
C ILE A 24 -14.80 17.53 3.80
N ALA A 25 -15.30 16.94 4.88
CA ALA A 25 -14.92 15.60 5.33
C ALA A 25 -15.28 14.53 4.29
N ALA A 26 -16.43 14.65 3.62
CA ALA A 26 -16.83 13.75 2.54
C ALA A 26 -15.85 13.80 1.36
N GLY A 27 -15.52 15.02 0.90
CA GLY A 27 -14.52 15.19 -0.16
C GLY A 27 -13.15 14.65 0.25
N ALA A 28 -12.74 14.88 1.50
CA ALA A 28 -11.47 14.37 2.01
C ALA A 28 -11.40 12.84 2.06
N LEU A 29 -12.51 12.15 2.33
CA LEU A 29 -12.58 10.69 2.28
C LEU A 29 -12.47 10.15 0.86
N GLU A 30 -13.06 10.83 -0.12
CA GLU A 30 -12.93 10.49 -1.54
C GLU A 30 -11.48 10.66 -2.01
N ASP A 31 -10.90 11.85 -1.77
CA ASP A 31 -9.50 12.15 -2.12
C ASP A 31 -8.52 11.16 -1.46
N ALA A 32 -8.73 10.84 -0.18
CA ALA A 32 -7.90 9.87 0.53
C ALA A 32 -8.01 8.46 -0.06
N SER A 33 -9.20 8.09 -0.54
CA SER A 33 -9.43 6.77 -1.16
C SER A 33 -8.78 6.68 -2.53
N ASP A 34 -8.86 7.74 -3.32
CA ASP A 34 -8.21 7.85 -4.63
C ASP A 34 -6.67 7.83 -4.49
N LEU A 35 -6.13 8.53 -3.49
CA LEU A 35 -4.71 8.46 -3.16
C LEU A 35 -4.30 7.05 -2.71
N ALA A 36 -5.13 6.37 -1.90
CA ALA A 36 -4.85 5.02 -1.45
C ALA A 36 -4.83 4.03 -2.63
N ALA A 37 -5.74 4.19 -3.60
CA ALA A 37 -5.75 3.42 -4.84
C ALA A 37 -4.50 3.69 -5.69
N THR A 38 -4.06 4.94 -5.75
CA THR A 38 -2.88 5.38 -6.52
C THR A 38 -1.60 4.74 -6.00
N TYR A 39 -1.33 4.85 -4.70
CA TYR A 39 -0.12 4.28 -4.10
C TYR A 39 -0.19 2.75 -3.99
N GLY A 40 -1.37 2.23 -3.67
CA GLY A 40 -1.61 0.80 -3.55
C GLY A 40 -2.12 0.19 -4.85
N ARG A 41 -3.35 -0.33 -4.78
CA ARG A 41 -4.12 -0.84 -5.92
C ARG A 41 -5.57 -0.43 -5.73
N GLU A 42 -6.38 -0.57 -6.76
CA GLU A 42 -7.82 -0.42 -6.62
C GLU A 42 -8.41 -1.62 -5.86
N TRP A 43 -9.25 -1.35 -4.86
CA TRP A 43 -10.03 -2.35 -4.15
C TRP A 43 -11.51 -2.08 -4.38
N PRO A 44 -12.36 -3.12 -4.45
CA PRO A 44 -13.80 -2.90 -4.37
C PRO A 44 -14.15 -2.23 -3.03
N GLU A 45 -15.05 -1.27 -3.04
CA GLU A 45 -15.37 -0.40 -1.88
C GLU A 45 -15.70 -1.19 -0.62
N ASP A 46 -16.53 -2.22 -0.76
CA ASP A 46 -16.95 -3.10 0.35
C ASP A 46 -15.88 -4.10 0.77
N GLN A 47 -14.83 -4.28 -0.04
CA GLN A 47 -13.79 -5.28 0.14
C GLN A 47 -12.41 -4.69 0.44
N ALA A 48 -12.30 -3.36 0.57
CA ALA A 48 -11.05 -2.71 0.94
C ALA A 48 -10.56 -3.27 2.30
N PRO A 49 -9.30 -3.72 2.40
CA PRO A 49 -8.77 -4.27 3.65
C PRO A 49 -8.90 -3.28 4.81
N ARG A 50 -9.18 -3.77 6.02
CA ARG A 50 -9.37 -2.95 7.23
C ARG A 50 -8.23 -1.95 7.46
N LEU A 51 -7.00 -2.35 7.13
CA LEU A 51 -5.83 -1.50 7.29
C LEU A 51 -5.84 -0.32 6.29
N VAL A 52 -6.25 -0.55 5.05
CA VAL A 52 -6.43 0.52 4.04
C VAL A 52 -7.49 1.51 4.51
N LYS A 53 -8.66 1.03 4.96
CA LYS A 53 -9.71 1.89 5.54
C LYS A 53 -9.19 2.72 6.71
N THR A 54 -8.39 2.12 7.58
CA THR A 54 -7.76 2.81 8.71
C THR A 54 -6.81 3.92 8.27
N LEU A 55 -6.04 3.71 7.20
CA LEU A 55 -5.14 4.72 6.65
C LEU A 55 -5.93 5.88 6.03
N VAL A 56 -6.94 5.58 5.21
CA VAL A 56 -7.85 6.58 4.62
C VAL A 56 -8.46 7.45 5.72
N LEU A 57 -9.03 6.83 6.76
CA LEU A 57 -9.60 7.54 7.90
C LEU A 57 -8.57 8.41 8.65
N LYS A 58 -7.32 7.95 8.80
CA LYS A 58 -6.25 8.74 9.44
C LYS A 58 -5.87 9.95 8.60
N SER A 59 -5.78 9.79 7.27
CA SER A 59 -5.46 10.87 6.35
C SER A 59 -6.56 11.92 6.32
N ALA A 60 -7.82 11.49 6.16
CA ALA A 60 -8.98 12.39 6.19
C ALA A 60 -9.11 13.13 7.54
N ALA A 61 -8.96 12.42 8.68
CA ALA A 61 -9.02 13.06 10.00
C ALA A 61 -7.87 14.07 10.21
N ARG A 62 -6.70 13.84 9.61
CA ARG A 62 -5.59 14.79 9.66
C ARG A 62 -5.90 16.05 8.86
N TYR A 63 -6.50 15.90 7.68
CA TYR A 63 -6.91 17.03 6.84
C TYR A 63 -8.03 17.85 7.50
N VAL A 64 -9.07 17.20 8.03
CA VAL A 64 -10.19 17.88 8.71
C VAL A 64 -9.71 18.69 9.94
N ARG A 65 -8.66 18.25 10.64
CA ARG A 65 -8.04 19.00 11.74
C ARG A 65 -7.28 20.26 11.30
N ASN A 66 -6.83 20.32 10.06
CA ASN A 66 -6.10 21.47 9.53
C ASN A 66 -6.36 21.67 8.03
N PRO A 67 -7.60 22.05 7.63
CA PRO A 67 -7.95 22.17 6.21
C PRO A 67 -7.18 23.30 5.52
N ASN A 68 -6.84 24.35 6.28
CA ASN A 68 -6.12 25.53 5.81
C ASN A 68 -4.61 25.34 5.69
N GLY A 69 -4.07 24.20 6.14
CA GLY A 69 -2.65 23.91 5.99
C GLY A 69 -1.72 24.78 6.83
N TYR A 70 -2.13 25.18 8.04
CA TYR A 70 -1.24 25.92 8.91
C TYR A 70 -0.05 25.06 9.36
N VAL A 71 1.17 25.51 9.08
CA VAL A 71 2.41 24.89 9.61
C VAL A 71 2.71 25.41 11.01
N GLN A 72 2.35 26.67 11.27
CA GLN A 72 2.50 27.34 12.54
C GLN A 72 1.34 28.31 12.74
N SER A 73 0.75 28.31 13.93
CA SER A 73 -0.25 29.28 14.34
C SER A 73 0.21 29.94 15.64
N ARG A 74 0.07 31.26 15.70
CA ARG A 74 0.38 32.06 16.89
C ARG A 74 -0.85 32.87 17.26
N ALA A 75 -1.28 32.71 18.52
CA ALA A 75 -2.35 33.49 19.11
C ALA A 75 -1.83 34.12 20.40
N GLY A 76 -1.39 35.37 20.31
CA GLY A 76 -0.73 36.06 21.42
C GLY A 76 0.57 35.34 21.83
N ASP A 77 0.57 34.78 23.04
CA ASP A 77 1.72 34.06 23.63
C ASP A 77 1.67 32.53 23.39
N GLU A 78 0.58 32.00 22.84
CA GLU A 78 0.48 30.58 22.49
C GLU A 78 1.02 30.33 21.08
N MET A 79 1.95 29.39 20.96
CA MET A 79 2.49 28.93 19.69
C MET A 79 2.14 27.45 19.51
N LEU A 80 1.25 27.18 18.55
CA LEU A 80 0.97 25.84 18.08
C LEU A 80 1.78 25.60 16.80
N GLN A 81 2.68 24.63 16.86
CA GLN A 81 3.46 24.18 15.71
C GLN A 81 2.98 22.80 15.31
N TRP A 82 2.52 22.66 14.07
CA TRP A 82 2.30 21.35 13.48
C TRP A 82 3.66 20.82 13.02
N SER A 83 3.92 19.53 13.23
CA SER A 83 5.24 18.97 12.93
C SER A 83 5.59 19.19 11.47
N ASP A 84 6.82 19.66 11.25
CA ASP A 84 7.37 20.11 9.97
C ASP A 84 7.57 18.98 8.94
N ALA A 85 7.13 17.76 9.27
CA ALA A 85 7.35 16.58 8.44
C ALA A 85 6.81 16.78 7.01
N HIS A 86 5.81 17.66 6.81
CA HIS A 86 5.14 17.83 5.52
C HIS A 86 4.63 19.26 5.27
N GLY A 87 5.40 20.30 5.60
CA GLY A 87 5.00 21.70 5.31
C GLY A 87 4.58 21.98 3.85
N ARG A 88 5.04 21.15 2.90
CA ARG A 88 4.63 21.22 1.48
C ARG A 88 3.21 20.72 1.20
N ASP A 89 2.73 19.75 1.97
CA ASP A 89 1.42 19.09 1.77
C ASP A 89 0.37 19.60 2.77
N SER A 90 0.74 20.62 3.56
CA SER A 90 -0.13 21.28 4.53
C SER A 90 -1.30 21.92 3.77
N GLY A 91 -2.52 21.44 4.03
CA GLY A 91 -3.73 21.90 3.34
C GLY A 91 -4.20 21.01 2.19
N SER A 92 -3.60 19.83 2.03
CA SER A 92 -4.10 18.75 1.16
C SER A 92 -4.29 17.46 1.95
N VAL A 93 -5.09 16.55 1.41
CA VAL A 93 -5.15 15.16 1.90
C VAL A 93 -3.86 14.45 1.50
N TYR A 94 -3.19 13.80 2.46
CA TYR A 94 -1.90 13.14 2.20
C TYR A 94 -1.66 11.92 3.10
N PHE A 95 -0.79 11.03 2.64
CA PHE A 95 -0.22 9.92 3.42
C PHE A 95 1.22 10.23 3.82
N THR A 96 1.65 9.82 5.02
CA THR A 96 3.08 9.88 5.34
C THR A 96 3.87 8.85 4.51
N ARG A 97 5.20 8.98 4.49
CA ARG A 97 6.06 8.04 3.75
C ARG A 97 5.89 6.58 4.21
N GLU A 98 5.70 6.38 5.50
CA GLU A 98 5.46 5.08 6.11
C GLU A 98 4.09 4.53 5.74
N GLU A 99 3.07 5.40 5.67
CA GLU A 99 1.72 5.02 5.25
C GLU A 99 1.68 4.64 3.76
N VAL A 100 2.39 5.38 2.91
CA VAL A 100 2.58 5.02 1.48
C VAL A 100 3.29 3.68 1.35
N ARG A 101 4.38 3.47 2.09
CA ARG A 101 5.11 2.20 2.07
C ARG A 101 4.22 1.02 2.47
N LEU A 102 3.40 1.20 3.49
CA LEU A 102 2.44 0.18 3.93
C LEU A 102 1.37 -0.10 2.88
N LEU A 103 0.85 0.93 2.19
CA LEU A 103 -0.10 0.76 1.08
C LEU A 103 0.51 -0.04 -0.07
N GLU A 104 1.76 0.24 -0.43
CA GLU A 104 2.48 -0.50 -1.48
C GLU A 104 2.67 -1.97 -1.10
N GLU A 105 3.05 -2.25 0.14
CA GLU A 105 3.18 -3.62 0.66
C GLU A 105 1.83 -4.37 0.64
N LEU A 106 0.74 -3.71 1.05
CA LEU A 106 -0.62 -4.27 1.01
C LEU A 106 -1.11 -4.52 -0.41
N ALA A 107 -0.67 -3.72 -1.38
CA ALA A 107 -0.97 -3.92 -2.79
C ALA A 107 -0.17 -5.07 -3.42
N GLY A 108 0.73 -5.72 -2.67
CA GLY A 108 1.61 -6.76 -3.19
C GLY A 108 2.78 -6.20 -4.00
N ARG A 109 2.98 -4.87 -4.02
CA ARG A 109 4.15 -4.23 -4.64
C ARG A 109 5.33 -4.36 -3.69
N LYS A 110 5.88 -5.57 -3.58
CA LYS A 110 7.15 -5.77 -2.86
C LYS A 110 8.26 -5.08 -3.65
N ARG A 111 8.75 -3.94 -3.15
CA ARG A 111 10.00 -3.34 -3.63
C ARG A 111 11.16 -4.28 -3.23
N GLY A 112 11.86 -4.83 -4.22
CA GLY A 112 12.95 -5.76 -3.97
C GLY A 112 13.49 -6.42 -5.25
N ILE A 113 14.50 -7.28 -5.08
CA ILE A 113 15.03 -8.11 -6.16
C ILE A 113 14.05 -9.26 -6.38
N TYR A 114 13.52 -9.40 -7.59
CA TYR A 114 12.73 -10.56 -8.01
C TYR A 114 13.54 -11.34 -9.05
N SER A 115 13.49 -12.68 -8.97
CA SER A 115 14.00 -13.53 -10.03
C SER A 115 12.83 -13.85 -10.98
N ALA A 116 13.03 -13.58 -12.27
CA ALA A 116 12.15 -14.07 -13.33
C ALA A 116 12.88 -15.18 -14.08
N SER A 117 12.25 -16.33 -14.24
CA SER A 117 12.78 -17.38 -15.09
C SER A 117 12.69 -16.94 -16.55
N VAL A 118 13.83 -16.79 -17.20
CA VAL A 118 13.89 -16.55 -18.64
C VAL A 118 13.99 -17.91 -19.31
N SER A 119 13.01 -18.25 -20.14
CA SER A 119 13.07 -19.43 -21.02
C SER A 119 13.06 -18.97 -22.47
N ALA A 120 13.80 -19.67 -23.33
CA ALA A 120 13.77 -19.40 -24.76
C ALA A 120 12.40 -19.78 -25.34
N TRP A 121 11.95 -19.07 -26.37
CA TRP A 121 10.70 -19.39 -27.06
C TRP A 121 10.73 -20.83 -27.59
N GLY A 122 9.72 -21.63 -27.25
CA GLY A 122 9.63 -23.05 -27.66
C GLY A 122 10.37 -24.03 -26.77
N THR A 123 10.97 -23.60 -25.65
CA THR A 123 11.55 -24.53 -24.68
C THR A 123 10.42 -25.27 -23.96
N LYS A 124 10.34 -26.59 -24.14
CA LYS A 124 9.47 -27.43 -23.31
C LYS A 124 10.12 -27.52 -21.92
N PRO A 125 9.46 -27.07 -20.84
CA PRO A 125 9.98 -27.31 -19.50
C PRO A 125 10.11 -28.82 -19.33
N GLN A 126 11.31 -29.29 -19.00
CA GLN A 126 11.47 -30.69 -18.58
C GLN A 126 10.62 -30.88 -17.33
N SER A 127 9.78 -31.92 -17.31
CA SER A 127 9.00 -32.25 -16.12
C SER A 127 9.97 -32.50 -14.97
N VAL A 128 9.59 -32.08 -13.76
CA VAL A 128 10.39 -32.32 -12.54
C VAL A 128 10.63 -33.83 -12.34
N ASP A 129 9.71 -34.67 -12.83
CA ASP A 129 9.80 -36.13 -12.84
C ASP A 129 10.74 -36.71 -13.91
N ALA A 130 11.33 -35.88 -14.79
CA ALA A 130 12.13 -36.36 -15.92
C ALA A 130 13.51 -36.89 -15.52
N GLY A 131 13.87 -36.87 -14.22
CA GLY A 131 15.09 -37.47 -13.67
C GLY A 131 16.27 -37.27 -14.60
N GLY A 132 16.78 -36.03 -14.68
CA GLY A 132 17.78 -35.67 -15.69
C GLY A 132 18.95 -36.66 -15.74
N TYR A 133 19.49 -36.95 -16.92
CA TYR A 133 20.65 -37.82 -17.11
C TYR A 133 21.82 -37.02 -17.72
N VAL A 134 23.04 -37.34 -17.32
CA VAL A 134 24.27 -36.73 -17.85
C VAL A 134 24.68 -37.47 -19.14
N PRO A 135 25.08 -36.76 -20.21
CA PRO A 135 25.59 -37.42 -21.41
C PRO A 135 26.89 -38.20 -21.10
N THR A 136 26.85 -39.53 -21.26
CA THR A 136 28.03 -40.40 -21.14
C THR A 136 28.47 -40.83 -22.55
N GLY A 137 29.79 -40.76 -22.81
CA GLY A 137 30.33 -40.97 -24.16
C GLY A 137 30.20 -42.40 -24.69
N GLN A 138 30.12 -43.40 -23.80
CA GLN A 138 29.85 -44.82 -24.09
C GLN A 138 29.62 -45.53 -22.74
N GLY A 139 28.38 -45.82 -22.38
CA GLY A 139 28.02 -46.48 -21.13
C GLY A 139 26.54 -46.29 -20.78
N ASP A 140 26.11 -46.90 -19.68
CA ASP A 140 24.75 -46.71 -19.16
C ASP A 140 24.53 -45.24 -18.75
N PRO A 141 23.30 -44.70 -18.88
CA PRO A 141 22.99 -43.32 -18.51
C PRO A 141 23.28 -43.07 -17.03
N PHE A 142 24.09 -42.04 -16.72
CA PHE A 142 24.36 -41.64 -15.34
C PHE A 142 23.31 -40.61 -14.90
N PRO A 143 22.56 -40.85 -13.80
CA PRO A 143 21.57 -39.89 -13.33
C PRO A 143 22.25 -38.61 -12.86
N LEU A 144 21.67 -37.45 -13.22
CA LEU A 144 22.14 -36.12 -12.84
C LEU A 144 22.02 -35.90 -11.33
N PHE A 145 21.04 -36.55 -10.69
CA PHE A 145 20.80 -36.48 -9.25
C PHE A 145 21.01 -37.87 -8.61
N GLY A 146 21.63 -37.89 -7.42
CA GLY A 146 21.93 -39.14 -6.70
C GLY A 146 20.71 -39.80 -6.04
N ASP A 147 19.60 -39.06 -5.88
CA ASP A 147 18.33 -39.54 -5.34
C ASP A 147 17.16 -39.00 -6.19
N ALA A 148 16.13 -39.82 -6.39
CA ALA A 148 14.91 -39.48 -7.12
C ALA A 148 13.99 -38.52 -6.33
N VAL A 149 14.21 -38.39 -5.01
CA VAL A 149 13.32 -37.65 -4.10
C VAL A 149 13.89 -36.27 -3.71
N SER A 150 15.20 -36.10 -3.72
CA SER A 150 15.83 -34.84 -3.28
C SER A 150 17.10 -34.52 -4.08
N PRO A 151 17.19 -33.33 -4.73
CA PRO A 151 18.41 -32.87 -5.39
C PRO A 151 19.52 -32.43 -4.43
N TRP A 152 19.28 -32.54 -3.11
CA TRP A 152 20.16 -32.15 -2.01
C TRP A 152 20.02 -33.11 -0.83
#